data_AF-A0A536DMT5-F1
#
_entry.id   AF-A0A536DMT5-F1
#
_cell.length_a   1.000
_cell.length_b   1.000
_cell.length_c   1.000
_cell.angle_alpha   90.00
_cell.angle_beta   90.00
_cell.angle_gamma   90.00
#
_symmetry.space_group_name_H-M   'P 1'
#
loop_
_entity.id
_entity.type
_entity.pdbx_description
1 polymer ?
#
loop_
_entity_poly.entity_id
_entity_poly.type
_entity_poly.pdbx_seq_one_letter_code
_entity_poly.pdbx_strand_id
1 'polypeptide(L)'
;MPALPPVLVIARLTVQEASRRKLLLALVILTLIVVGISAWGFYKITTVTGPNGKPPSHEEVIIVSSQLLIFVTFVYSGVLALSAAVVAGPLISNEVESGLILSILARPVRRSEIVIGKWLGLALLVTIYAVGSATLEMIAVDWATTYLPPYPVELIVY
;
A
#
# COMPACT_ATOMS: atom_id res chain seq x y z
N MET A 1 22.10 13.34 -24.64
CA MET A 1 21.13 12.79 -23.66
C MET A 1 21.84 11.67 -22.94
N PRO A 2 22.07 11.75 -21.61
CA PRO A 2 22.71 10.64 -20.90
C PRO A 2 21.86 9.38 -21.10
N ALA A 3 22.49 8.30 -21.57
CA ALA A 3 21.81 7.02 -21.70
C ALA A 3 21.39 6.57 -20.30
N LEU A 4 20.08 6.42 -20.06
CA LEU A 4 19.59 5.88 -18.80
C LEU A 4 20.13 4.45 -18.64
N PRO A 5 20.61 4.07 -17.44
CA PRO A 5 21.04 2.71 -17.16
C PRO A 5 19.95 1.70 -17.55
N PRO A 6 20.30 0.55 -18.18
CA PRO A 6 19.33 -0.47 -18.58
C PRO A 6 18.38 -0.90 -17.45
N VAL A 7 18.90 -0.95 -16.22
CA VAL A 7 18.17 -1.24 -14.99
C VAL A 7 16.99 -0.29 -14.75
N LEU A 8 17.19 1.02 -14.93
CA LEU A 8 16.16 2.04 -14.71
C LEU A 8 15.08 2.00 -15.80
N VAL A 9 15.46 1.65 -17.03
CA VAL A 9 14.51 1.45 -18.12
C VAL A 9 13.60 0.25 -17.83
N ILE A 10 14.19 -0.87 -17.40
CA ILE A 10 13.44 -2.07 -17.03
C ILE A 10 12.53 -1.80 -15.82
N ALA A 11 12.99 -1.04 -14.82
CA ALA A 11 12.18 -0.63 -13.69
C ALA A 11 10.96 0.18 -14.14
N ARG A 12 11.16 1.20 -14.99
CA ARG A 12 10.06 2.03 -15.52
C ARG A 12 9.05 1.21 -16.32
N LEU A 13 9.52 0.29 -17.16
CA LEU A 13 8.65 -0.60 -17.94
C LEU A 13 7.86 -1.53 -17.03
N THR A 14 8.50 -2.08 -15.99
CA THR A 14 7.83 -2.92 -14.98
C THR A 14 6.72 -2.15 -14.27
N VAL A 15 6.99 -0.90 -13.86
CA VAL A 15 5.99 -0.02 -13.24
C VAL A 15 4.82 0.23 -14.21
N GLN A 16 5.13 0.54 -15.47
CA GLN A 16 4.11 0.82 -16.47
C GLN A 16 3.26 -0.42 -16.81
N GLU A 17 3.86 -1.59 -16.89
CA GLU A 17 3.15 -2.84 -17.15
C GLU A 17 2.24 -3.20 -15.97
N ALA A 18 2.77 -3.15 -14.74
CA ALA A 18 1.99 -3.40 -13.54
C ALA A 18 0.85 -2.38 -13.41
N SER A 19 1.09 -1.09 -13.70
CA SER A 19 0.07 -0.01 -13.66
C SER A 19 -1.17 -0.29 -14.50
N ARG A 20 -1.02 -1.06 -15.60
CA ARG A 20 -2.10 -1.39 -16.53
C ARG A 20 -2.91 -2.62 -16.09
N ARG A 21 -2.44 -3.36 -15.09
CA ARG A 21 -3.13 -4.56 -14.60
C ARG A 21 -4.34 -4.15 -13.76
N LYS A 22 -5.51 -4.72 -14.06
CA LYS A 22 -6.75 -4.52 -13.29
C LYS A 22 -6.58 -4.84 -11.79
N LEU A 23 -5.58 -5.66 -11.44
CA LEU A 23 -5.21 -5.98 -10.07
C LEU A 23 -4.87 -4.75 -9.23
N LEU A 24 -4.14 -3.77 -9.76
CA LEU A 24 -3.84 -2.54 -9.01
C LEU A 24 -5.10 -1.71 -8.76
N LEU A 25 -6.00 -1.64 -9.74
CA LEU A 25 -7.28 -0.95 -9.58
C LEU A 25 -8.14 -1.65 -8.51
N ALA A 26 -8.15 -2.99 -8.49
CA ALA A 26 -8.81 -3.76 -7.44
C ALA A 26 -8.22 -3.48 -6.04
N LEU A 27 -6.88 -3.39 -5.92
CA LEU A 27 -6.22 -3.04 -4.67
C LEU A 27 -6.56 -1.62 -4.19
N VAL A 28 -6.62 -0.66 -5.11
CA VAL A 28 -7.04 0.73 -4.80
C VAL A 28 -8.49 0.75 -4.32
N ILE A 29 -9.41 0.07 -5.02
CA ILE A 29 -10.82 -0.01 -4.60
C ILE A 29 -10.94 -0.65 -3.22
N LEU A 30 -10.26 -1.79 -3.01
CA LEU A 30 -10.27 -2.48 -1.72
C LEU A 30 -9.74 -1.57 -0.60
N THR A 31 -8.67 -0.83 -0.87
CA THR A 31 -8.14 0.17 0.07
C THR A 31 -9.19 1.22 0.40
N LEU A 32 -9.86 1.80 -0.59
CA LEU A 32 -10.88 2.81 -0.34
C LEU A 32 -12.05 2.27 0.48
N ILE A 33 -12.45 1.01 0.24
CA ILE A 33 -13.49 0.34 1.02
C ILE A 33 -13.06 0.19 2.48
N VAL A 34 -11.86 -0.32 2.73
CA VAL A 34 -11.34 -0.53 4.09
C VAL A 34 -11.20 0.82 4.79
N VAL A 35 -10.62 1.84 4.15
CA VAL A 35 -10.54 3.20 4.72
C VAL A 35 -11.92 3.74 5.06
N GLY A 36 -12.91 3.58 4.18
CA GLY A 36 -14.28 4.05 4.42
C GLY A 36 -14.94 3.34 5.61
N ILE A 37 -14.76 2.03 5.74
CA ILE A 37 -15.25 1.25 6.89
C ILE A 37 -14.55 1.70 8.17
N SER A 38 -13.23 1.91 8.13
CA SER A 38 -12.47 2.40 9.28
C SER A 38 -12.96 3.77 9.73
N ALA A 39 -13.06 4.74 8.82
CA ALA A 39 -13.58 6.08 9.12
C ALA A 39 -14.99 6.05 9.72
N TRP A 40 -15.87 5.21 9.16
CA TRP A 40 -17.20 5.00 9.72
C TRP A 40 -17.15 4.36 11.13
N GLY A 41 -16.27 3.39 11.35
CA GLY A 41 -16.04 2.78 12.66
C GLY A 41 -15.58 3.79 13.70
N PHE A 42 -14.62 4.65 13.34
CA PHE A 42 -14.13 5.74 14.21
C PHE A 42 -15.23 6.76 14.54
N TYR A 43 -16.04 7.16 13.56
CA TYR A 43 -17.19 8.02 13.79
C TYR A 43 -18.24 7.40 14.73
N LYS A 44 -18.43 6.08 14.67
CA LYS A 44 -19.37 5.41 15.58
C LYS A 44 -18.86 5.37 17.03
N ILE A 45 -17.56 5.35 17.28
CA ILE A 45 -17.00 5.34 18.64
C ILE A 45 -17.33 6.62 19.40
N THR A 46 -17.38 7.77 18.73
CA THR A 46 -17.71 9.06 19.36
C THR A 46 -19.21 9.20 19.65
N THR A 47 -20.05 8.36 19.04
CA THR A 47 -21.52 8.43 19.12
C THR A 47 -22.15 7.29 19.91
N VAL A 48 -21.40 6.25 20.28
CA VAL A 48 -21.89 5.15 21.12
C VAL A 48 -21.93 5.60 22.58
N THR A 49 -23.15 5.77 23.08
CA THR A 49 -23.41 6.03 24.49
C THR A 49 -23.10 4.80 25.33
N GLY A 50 -22.26 4.94 26.36
CA GLY A 50 -21.89 3.84 27.24
C GLY A 50 -23.07 3.30 28.08
N PRO A 51 -22.85 2.22 28.86
CA PRO A 51 -23.88 1.62 29.74
C PRO A 51 -24.55 2.61 30.71
N ASN A 52 -23.86 3.72 30.98
CA ASN A 52 -24.28 4.77 31.92
C ASN A 52 -25.11 5.89 31.25
N GLY A 53 -25.46 5.77 29.96
CA GLY A 53 -26.25 6.77 29.24
C GLY A 53 -25.51 8.08 28.96
N LYS A 54 -24.19 8.14 29.22
CA LYS A 54 -23.34 9.30 28.96
C LYS A 54 -22.48 9.06 27.72
N PRO A 55 -22.19 10.11 26.92
CA PRO A 55 -21.17 10.02 25.89
C PRO A 55 -19.81 9.70 26.54
N PRO A 56 -18.94 8.95 25.85
CA PRO A 56 -17.61 8.59 26.35
C PRO A 56 -16.78 9.85 26.64
N SER A 57 -15.93 9.77 27.65
CA SER A 57 -15.02 10.88 27.99
C SER A 57 -13.92 11.02 26.92
N HIS A 58 -13.38 12.23 26.75
CA HIS A 58 -12.36 12.50 25.71
C HIS A 58 -11.14 11.56 25.81
N GLU A 59 -10.75 11.20 27.03
CA GLU A 59 -9.63 10.29 27.30
C GLU A 59 -9.94 8.85 26.83
N GLU A 60 -11.16 8.36 27.07
CA GLU A 60 -11.59 7.03 26.61
C GLU A 60 -11.65 6.96 25.08
N VAL A 61 -12.14 8.00 24.41
CA VAL A 61 -12.19 8.09 22.94
C VAL A 61 -10.78 8.03 22.36
N ILE A 62 -9.82 8.76 22.95
CA ILE A 62 -8.43 8.75 22.49
C ILE A 62 -7.84 7.35 22.63
N ILE A 63 -7.93 6.73 23.82
CA ILE A 63 -7.35 5.40 24.09
C ILE A 63 -7.89 4.35 23.11
N VAL A 64 -9.21 4.25 22.97
CA VAL A 64 -9.86 3.28 22.07
C VAL A 64 -9.50 3.56 20.62
N SER A 65 -9.45 4.83 20.21
CA SER A 65 -9.08 5.21 18.85
C SER A 65 -7.64 4.83 18.54
N SER A 66 -6.69 5.06 19.45
CA SER A 66 -5.28 4.65 19.25
C SER A 66 -5.13 3.13 19.11
N GLN A 67 -5.82 2.33 19.93
CA GLN A 67 -5.74 0.87 19.83
C GLN A 67 -6.33 0.34 18.53
N LEU A 68 -7.47 0.90 18.09
CA LEU A 68 -8.08 0.51 16.83
C LEU A 68 -7.25 0.97 15.63
N LEU A 69 -6.66 2.16 15.67
CA LEU A 69 -5.72 2.62 14.64
C LEU A 69 -4.56 1.63 14.49
N ILE A 70 -3.89 1.27 15.58
CA ILE A 70 -2.81 0.29 15.57
C ILE A 70 -3.26 -1.04 14.95
N PHE A 71 -4.44 -1.53 15.34
CA PHE A 71 -5.00 -2.77 14.79
C PHE A 71 -5.29 -2.67 13.29
N VAL A 72 -5.90 -1.59 12.83
CA VAL A 72 -6.22 -1.39 11.41
C VAL A 72 -4.94 -1.26 10.58
N THR A 73 -3.96 -0.47 11.04
CA THR A 73 -2.65 -0.34 10.38
C THR A 73 -1.93 -1.71 10.31
N PHE A 74 -2.00 -2.51 11.37
CA PHE A 74 -1.46 -3.87 11.36
C PHE A 74 -2.14 -4.79 10.33
N VAL A 75 -3.47 -4.75 10.22
CA VAL A 75 -4.19 -5.52 9.18
C VAL A 75 -3.80 -5.03 7.78
N TYR A 76 -3.64 -3.72 7.59
CA TYR A 76 -3.18 -3.12 6.34
C TYR A 76 -1.79 -3.61 5.93
N SER A 77 -0.84 -3.70 6.88
CA SER A 77 0.51 -4.20 6.59
C SER A 77 0.49 -5.66 6.11
N GLY A 78 -0.39 -6.48 6.69
CA GLY A 78 -0.62 -7.86 6.22
C GLY A 78 -1.17 -7.91 4.79
N VAL A 79 -2.19 -7.10 4.48
CA VAL A 79 -2.76 -7.00 3.12
C VAL A 79 -1.71 -6.52 2.12
N LEU A 80 -0.90 -5.51 2.49
CA LEU A 80 0.20 -5.00 1.70
C LEU A 80 1.23 -6.10 1.38
N ALA A 81 1.67 -6.84 2.40
CA ALA A 81 2.65 -7.91 2.25
C ALA A 81 2.14 -9.05 1.35
N LEU A 82 0.90 -9.51 1.56
CA LEU A 82 0.28 -10.55 0.74
C LEU A 82 0.10 -10.10 -0.71
N SER A 83 -0.34 -8.85 -0.91
CA SER A 83 -0.52 -8.28 -2.25
C SER A 83 0.80 -8.17 -2.99
N ALA A 84 1.85 -7.68 -2.32
CA ALA A 84 3.20 -7.60 -2.88
C ALA A 84 3.71 -8.98 -3.32
N ALA A 85 3.51 -10.02 -2.48
CA ALA A 85 3.90 -11.39 -2.81
C ALA A 85 3.16 -11.93 -4.04
N VAL A 86 1.84 -11.72 -4.11
CA VAL A 86 1.00 -12.17 -5.24
C VAL A 86 1.36 -11.44 -6.54
N VAL A 87 1.67 -10.15 -6.48
CA VAL A 87 2.08 -9.36 -7.66
C VAL A 87 3.49 -9.77 -8.13
N ALA A 88 4.40 -10.06 -7.19
CA ALA A 88 5.78 -10.42 -7.50
C ALA A 88 5.93 -11.81 -8.13
N GLY A 89 5.11 -12.79 -7.72
CA GLY A 89 5.19 -14.18 -8.19
C GLY A 89 5.19 -14.34 -9.73
N PRO A 90 4.17 -13.87 -10.45
CA PRO A 90 4.08 -14.04 -11.91
C PRO A 90 5.00 -13.11 -12.70
N LEU A 91 5.77 -12.23 -12.06
CA LEU A 91 6.48 -11.14 -12.75
C LEU A 91 7.68 -11.59 -13.59
N ILE A 92 8.30 -12.71 -13.19
CA ILE A 92 9.37 -13.38 -13.94
C ILE A 92 8.80 -14.60 -14.67
N SER A 93 7.92 -15.37 -14.01
CA SER A 93 7.34 -16.60 -14.59
C SER A 93 6.59 -16.33 -15.90
N ASN A 94 5.79 -15.26 -15.97
CA ASN A 94 5.04 -14.94 -17.19
C ASN A 94 5.95 -14.58 -18.36
N GLU A 95 7.12 -13.99 -18.12
CA GLU A 95 8.08 -13.66 -19.18
C GLU A 95 8.91 -14.86 -19.64
N VAL A 96 9.15 -15.82 -18.75
CA VAL A 96 9.73 -17.12 -19.11
C VAL A 96 8.75 -17.88 -20.02
N GLU A 97 7.48 -17.97 -19.60
CA GLU A 97 6.45 -18.72 -20.32
C GLU A 97 6.09 -18.10 -21.68
N SER A 98 6.06 -16.77 -21.77
CA SER A 98 5.81 -16.05 -23.03
C SER A 98 7.01 -15.98 -23.98
N GLY A 99 8.19 -16.47 -23.57
CA GLY A 99 9.41 -16.41 -24.35
C GLY A 99 10.00 -15.00 -24.50
N LEU A 100 9.45 -13.98 -23.82
CA LEU A 100 9.94 -12.60 -23.85
C LEU A 100 11.39 -12.48 -23.37
N ILE A 101 11.80 -13.31 -22.42
CA ILE A 101 13.19 -13.33 -21.94
C ILE A 101 14.17 -13.68 -23.07
N LEU A 102 13.78 -14.54 -24.02
CA LEU A 102 14.64 -14.96 -25.13
C LEU A 102 14.84 -13.85 -26.16
N SER A 103 13.83 -13.01 -26.38
CA SER A 103 13.94 -11.85 -27.29
C SER A 103 14.71 -10.68 -26.67
N ILE A 104 14.63 -10.51 -25.35
CA ILE A 104 15.38 -9.47 -24.62
C ILE A 104 16.87 -9.83 -24.51
N LEU A 105 17.21 -11.11 -24.28
CA LEU A 105 18.59 -11.60 -24.19
C LEU A 105 19.35 -11.59 -25.53
N ALA A 106 18.67 -11.30 -26.65
CA ALA A 106 19.34 -11.08 -27.93
C ALA A 106 20.19 -9.79 -27.95
N ARG A 107 19.98 -8.88 -26.98
CA ARG A 107 20.82 -7.71 -26.73
C ARG A 107 21.78 -8.00 -25.57
N PRO A 108 22.98 -7.38 -25.52
CA PRO A 108 23.96 -7.60 -24.44
C PRO A 108 23.48 -6.94 -23.13
N VAL A 109 22.51 -7.56 -22.47
CA VAL A 109 21.95 -7.16 -21.16
C VAL A 109 22.24 -8.28 -20.18
N ARG A 110 22.81 -7.97 -19.02
CA ARG A 110 23.12 -8.99 -18.01
C ARG A 110 21.83 -9.45 -17.33
N ARG A 111 21.71 -10.75 -17.04
CA ARG A 111 20.54 -11.32 -16.34
C ARG A 111 20.26 -10.63 -15.00
N SER A 112 21.30 -10.20 -14.28
CA SER A 112 21.18 -9.47 -13.02
C SER A 112 20.54 -8.08 -13.18
N GLU A 113 20.78 -7.39 -14.29
CA GLU A 113 20.21 -6.06 -14.55
C GLU A 113 18.68 -6.13 -14.74
N ILE A 114 18.20 -7.22 -15.33
CA ILE A 114 16.77 -7.50 -15.52
C ILE A 114 16.10 -7.75 -14.17
N VAL A 115 16.69 -8.62 -13.34
CA VAL A 115 16.15 -8.96 -12.02
C VAL A 115 16.12 -7.73 -11.10
N ILE A 116 17.22 -6.97 -11.05
CA ILE A 116 17.32 -5.76 -10.22
C ILE A 116 16.35 -4.69 -10.71
N GLY A 117 16.23 -4.47 -12.02
CA GLY A 117 15.30 -3.50 -12.58
C GLY A 117 13.85 -3.84 -12.23
N LYS A 118 13.45 -5.10 -12.37
CA LYS A 118 12.11 -5.58 -11.99
C LYS A 118 11.85 -5.46 -10.49
N TRP A 119 12.82 -5.85 -9.67
CA TRP A 119 12.72 -5.73 -8.23
C TRP A 119 12.55 -4.27 -7.80
N LEU A 120 13.35 -3.34 -8.38
CA LEU A 120 13.22 -1.91 -8.11
C LEU A 120 11.87 -1.34 -8.56
N GLY A 121 11.38 -1.76 -9.73
CA GLY A 121 10.06 -1.34 -10.23
C GLY A 121 8.92 -1.80 -9.30
N LEU A 122 8.99 -3.03 -8.80
CA LEU A 122 8.04 -3.55 -7.82
C LEU A 122 8.16 -2.86 -6.47
N ALA A 123 9.38 -2.71 -5.96
CA ALA A 123 9.64 -2.03 -4.69
C ALA A 123 9.06 -0.62 -4.70
N LEU A 124 9.30 0.13 -5.79
CA LEU A 124 8.72 1.46 -5.97
C LEU A 124 7.19 1.45 -5.95
N LEU A 125 6.55 0.51 -6.65
CA LEU A 125 5.09 0.40 -6.65
C LEU A 125 4.52 0.07 -5.27
N VAL A 126 5.14 -0.88 -4.56
CA VAL A 126 4.73 -1.28 -3.22
C VAL A 126 4.89 -0.09 -2.26
N THR A 127 6.00 0.63 -2.31
CA THR A 127 6.23 1.82 -1.48
C THR A 127 5.21 2.92 -1.77
N ILE A 128 4.95 3.23 -3.05
CA ILE A 128 3.93 4.24 -3.43
C ILE A 128 2.56 3.84 -2.90
N TYR A 129 2.18 2.57 -3.06
CA TYR A 129 0.89 2.08 -2.60
C TYR A 129 0.79 2.12 -1.07
N ALA A 130 1.83 1.70 -0.34
CA ALA A 130 1.86 1.72 1.13
C ALA A 130 1.77 3.15 1.70
N VAL A 131 2.58 4.07 1.17
CA VAL A 131 2.55 5.49 1.59
C VAL A 131 1.20 6.11 1.23
N GLY A 132 0.69 5.82 0.03
CA GLY A 132 -0.60 6.30 -0.42
C GLY A 132 -1.76 5.82 0.46
N SER A 133 -1.82 4.51 0.76
CA SER A 133 -2.87 3.95 1.61
C SER A 133 -2.81 4.48 3.04
N ALA A 134 -1.61 4.56 3.62
CA ALA A 134 -1.44 5.06 4.99
C ALA A 134 -1.82 6.54 5.10
N THR A 135 -1.41 7.36 4.14
CA THR A 135 -1.80 8.79 4.10
C THR A 135 -3.31 8.95 3.95
N LEU A 136 -3.94 8.13 3.11
CA LEU A 136 -5.38 8.20 2.86
C LEU A 136 -6.19 7.75 4.08
N GLU A 137 -5.73 6.71 4.78
CA GLU A 137 -6.30 6.27 6.06
C GLU A 137 -6.21 7.37 7.13
N MET A 138 -5.05 8.02 7.25
CA MET A 138 -4.86 9.13 8.19
C MET A 138 -5.79 10.31 7.92
N ILE A 139 -5.93 10.73 6.65
CA ILE A 139 -6.85 11.80 6.27
C ILE A 139 -8.30 11.41 6.59
N ALA A 140 -8.67 10.15 6.35
CA ALA A 140 -10.02 9.68 6.62
C ALA A 140 -10.33 9.64 8.13
N VAL A 141 -9.35 9.30 8.95
CA VAL A 141 -9.47 9.34 10.42
C VAL A 141 -9.58 10.79 10.91
N ASP A 142 -8.70 11.69 10.47
CA ASP A 142 -8.79 13.12 10.80
C ASP A 142 -10.18 13.69 10.45
N TRP A 143 -10.67 13.39 9.25
CA TRP A 143 -12.00 13.83 8.82
C TRP A 143 -13.14 13.22 9.65
N ALA A 144 -13.01 11.98 10.12
CA ALA A 144 -14.05 11.28 10.87
C ALA A 144 -14.10 11.63 12.36
N THR A 145 -12.95 11.92 13.00
CA THR A 145 -12.86 12.12 14.45
C THR A 145 -12.28 13.46 14.88
N THR A 146 -11.82 14.32 13.95
CA THR A 146 -11.06 15.55 14.27
C THR A 146 -9.85 15.25 15.17
N TYR A 147 -9.31 14.03 15.07
CA TYR A 147 -8.20 13.53 15.87
C TYR A 147 -6.98 13.33 14.98
N LEU A 148 -5.94 14.11 15.23
CA LEU A 148 -4.61 13.93 14.65
C LEU A 148 -3.72 13.18 15.65
N PRO A 149 -3.21 11.98 15.32
CA PRO A 149 -2.26 11.29 16.18
C PRO A 149 -0.98 12.14 16.35
N PRO A 150 -0.38 12.20 17.57
CA PRO A 150 0.80 13.03 17.85
C PRO A 150 2.06 12.69 17.02
N TYR A 151 2.17 11.44 16.53
CA TYR A 151 3.33 10.94 15.77
C TYR A 151 2.89 10.30 14.44
N PRO A 152 2.47 11.10 13.45
CA PRO A 152 1.90 10.60 12.19
C PRO A 152 2.93 9.86 11.32
N VAL A 153 4.20 10.29 11.37
CA VAL A 153 5.27 9.71 10.54
C VAL A 153 5.72 8.36 11.08
N GLU A 154 5.76 8.18 12.41
CA GLU A 154 6.17 6.92 13.03
C GLU A 154 5.20 5.78 12.70
N LEU A 155 3.89 6.08 12.57
CA LEU A 155 2.88 5.11 12.17
C LEU A 155 3.06 4.62 10.72
N ILE A 156 3.50 5.49 9.81
CA ILE A 156 3.70 5.15 8.39
C ILE A 156 4.98 4.32 8.20
N VAL A 157 5.98 4.51 9.07
CA VAL A 157 7.31 3.92 8.94
C VAL A 157 7.41 2.54 9.60
N TYR A 158 6.51 2.21 10.52
CA TYR A 158 6.47 0.92 11.24
C TYR A 158 5.78 -0.19 10.43
#